data_AF-A0A0Q7PY45-F1
#
_entry.id   AF-A0A0Q7PY45-F1
#
_cell.length_a   1.000
_cell.length_b   1.000
_cell.length_c   1.000
_cell.angle_alpha   90.00
_cell.angle_beta   90.00
_cell.angle_gamma   90.00
#
_symmetry.space_group_name_H-M   'P 1'
#
loop_
_entity.id
_entity.type
_entity.pdbx_description
1 polymer ?
#
loop_
_entity_poly.entity_id
_entity_poly.type
_entity_poly.pdbx_seq_one_letter_code
_entity_poly.pdbx_strand_id
1 'polypeptide(L)'
;MRDDISPMRDPRHVFLTARDVMHRYGWGKTKGYQNLKDRELVPAPVMIHPDRWRLDQLLAWEERRMAMAEAALQSLVAPDREQVTITDLLPQPKRRRRSA
;
A
#
# COMPACT_ATOMS: atom_id res chain seq x y z
N MET A 1 17.91 -34.29 4.53
CA MET A 1 16.58 -33.88 4.99
C MET A 1 16.05 -32.98 3.88
N ARG A 2 15.20 -33.51 3.00
CA ARG A 2 14.72 -32.81 1.79
C ARG A 2 13.45 -32.05 2.16
N ASP A 3 13.39 -30.79 1.77
CA ASP A 3 12.24 -29.90 1.91
C ASP A 3 10.99 -30.53 1.28
N ASP A 4 10.07 -30.96 2.13
CA ASP A 4 8.73 -31.39 1.74
C ASP A 4 7.89 -30.12 1.51
N ILE A 5 8.14 -29.41 0.41
CA ILE A 5 7.26 -28.36 -0.09
C ILE A 5 6.08 -29.08 -0.74
N SER A 6 5.09 -29.42 0.10
CA SER A 6 3.79 -29.91 -0.37
C SER A 6 3.30 -29.01 -1.51
N PRO A 7 2.84 -29.55 -2.66
CA PRO A 7 2.26 -28.78 -3.78
C PRO A 7 0.90 -28.13 -3.44
N MET A 8 0.67 -27.84 -2.16
CA MET A 8 -0.48 -27.10 -1.65
C MET A 8 -0.37 -25.62 -2.04
N ARG A 9 -0.70 -25.39 -3.32
CA ARG A 9 -1.06 -24.12 -3.97
C ARG A 9 0.09 -23.16 -4.22
N ASP A 10 0.89 -23.47 -5.24
CA ASP A 10 1.62 -22.42 -5.96
C ASP A 10 0.62 -21.29 -6.33
N PRO A 11 0.79 -20.06 -5.82
CA PRO A 11 -0.16 -18.96 -6.03
C PRO A 11 -0.34 -18.60 -7.51
N ARG A 12 0.60 -19.00 -8.39
CA ARG A 12 0.50 -18.86 -9.84
C ARG A 12 -0.64 -19.66 -10.45
N HIS A 13 -1.08 -20.72 -9.77
CA HIS A 13 -2.17 -21.60 -10.19
C HIS A 13 -3.48 -21.34 -9.43
N VAL A 14 -3.51 -20.30 -8.57
CA VAL A 14 -4.71 -19.92 -7.82
C VAL A 14 -5.41 -18.78 -8.53
N PHE A 15 -6.59 -19.08 -9.07
CA PHE A 15 -7.45 -18.14 -9.76
C PHE A 15 -8.65 -17.77 -8.89
N LEU A 16 -8.71 -16.52 -8.47
CA LEU A 16 -9.79 -15.94 -7.69
C LEU A 16 -10.92 -15.46 -8.60
N THR A 17 -12.15 -15.66 -8.16
CA THR A 17 -13.33 -15.06 -8.79
C THR A 17 -13.48 -13.60 -8.36
N ALA A 18 -14.31 -12.83 -9.08
CA ALA A 18 -14.70 -11.47 -8.67
C ALA A 18 -15.14 -11.39 -7.20
N ARG A 19 -15.91 -12.40 -6.72
CA ARG A 19 -16.38 -12.45 -5.32
C ARG A 19 -15.23 -12.60 -4.34
N ASP A 20 -14.28 -13.47 -4.64
CA ASP A 20 -13.13 -13.71 -3.76
C ASP A 20 -12.24 -12.47 -3.66
N VAL A 21 -12.04 -11.78 -4.79
CA VAL A 21 -11.31 -10.50 -4.84
C VAL A 21 -12.03 -9.42 -4.04
N MET A 22 -13.34 -9.27 -4.22
CA MET A 22 -14.14 -8.32 -3.42
C MET A 22 -14.07 -8.62 -1.93
N HIS A 23 -14.14 -9.90 -1.54
CA HIS A 23 -14.04 -10.30 -0.14
C HIS A 23 -12.65 -10.01 0.45
N ARG A 24 -11.57 -10.25 -0.32
CA ARG A 24 -10.19 -9.96 0.09
C ARG A 24 -9.99 -8.49 0.46
N TYR A 25 -10.55 -7.58 -0.33
CA TYR A 25 -10.42 -6.14 -0.10
C TYR A 25 -11.54 -5.53 0.74
N GLY A 26 -12.45 -6.36 1.29
CA GLY A 26 -13.58 -5.87 2.08
C GLY A 26 -14.57 -5.01 1.29
N TRP A 27 -14.66 -5.20 -0.03
CA TRP A 27 -15.57 -4.44 -0.88
C TRP A 27 -16.98 -5.02 -0.83
N GLY A 28 -17.98 -4.18 -0.54
CA GLY A 28 -19.39 -4.55 -0.68
C GLY A 28 -19.76 -4.82 -2.13
N LYS A 29 -20.79 -5.64 -2.39
CA LYS A 29 -21.14 -6.12 -3.75
C LYS A 29 -21.20 -5.01 -4.81
N THR A 30 -22.00 -3.97 -4.57
CA THR A 30 -22.25 -2.91 -5.57
C THR A 30 -20.98 -2.12 -5.90
N LYS A 31 -20.25 -1.70 -4.86
CA LYS A 31 -19.02 -0.92 -5.02
C LYS A 31 -17.86 -1.79 -5.51
N GLY A 32 -17.82 -3.06 -5.12
CA GLY A 32 -16.78 -4.00 -5.51
C GLY A 32 -16.76 -4.26 -7.01
N TYR A 33 -17.92 -4.41 -7.67
CA TYR A 33 -17.94 -4.53 -9.14
C TYR A 33 -17.49 -3.25 -9.86
N GLN A 34 -17.71 -2.07 -9.28
CA GLN A 34 -17.16 -0.83 -9.82
C GLN A 34 -15.64 -0.80 -9.66
N ASN A 35 -15.14 -1.13 -8.47
CA ASN A 35 -13.70 -1.21 -8.18
C ASN A 35 -12.98 -2.26 -9.05
N LEU A 36 -13.63 -3.38 -9.41
CA LEU A 36 -13.05 -4.40 -10.31
C LEU A 36 -12.88 -3.92 -11.76
N LYS A 37 -13.63 -2.88 -12.16
CA LYS A 37 -13.47 -2.23 -13.47
C LYS A 37 -12.36 -1.18 -13.44
N ASP A 38 -12.05 -0.66 -12.27
CA ASP A 38 -10.98 0.31 -12.06
C ASP A 38 -9.62 -0.39 -12.02
N ARG A 39 -8.79 -0.08 -13.01
CA ARG A 39 -7.45 -0.69 -13.18
C ARG A 39 -6.39 -0.07 -12.28
N GLU A 40 -6.68 1.09 -11.69
CA GLU A 40 -5.83 1.68 -10.66
C GLU A 40 -6.03 1.00 -9.31
N LEU A 41 -7.23 0.45 -9.07
CA LEU A 41 -7.61 -0.21 -7.82
C LEU A 41 -7.36 -1.71 -7.79
N VAL A 42 -7.40 -2.40 -8.92
CA VAL A 42 -7.07 -3.82 -9.04
C VAL A 42 -6.51 -4.11 -10.44
N PRO A 43 -5.50 -4.99 -10.55
CA PRO A 43 -4.94 -5.35 -11.86
C PRO A 43 -6.01 -5.99 -12.77
N ALA A 44 -5.78 -5.91 -14.08
CA ALA A 44 -6.66 -6.58 -15.03
C ALA A 44 -6.70 -8.10 -14.81
N PRO A 45 -7.85 -8.76 -15.02
CA PRO A 45 -7.96 -10.20 -14.99
C PRO A 45 -7.06 -10.83 -16.07
N VAL A 46 -6.76 -12.11 -15.90
CA VAL A 46 -5.84 -12.81 -16.79
C VAL A 46 -6.49 -13.00 -18.15
N MET A 47 -5.74 -12.77 -19.24
CA MET A 47 -6.26 -12.85 -20.61
C MET A 47 -6.98 -14.17 -20.95
N ILE A 48 -6.58 -15.28 -20.32
CA ILE A 48 -7.15 -16.61 -20.54
C ILE A 48 -8.54 -16.76 -19.86
N HIS A 49 -8.80 -15.96 -18.82
CA HIS A 49 -10.04 -15.98 -18.05
C HIS A 49 -10.47 -14.55 -17.67
N PRO A 50 -11.34 -13.91 -18.47
CA PRO A 50 -11.69 -12.49 -18.29
C PRO A 50 -12.39 -12.17 -16.96
N ASP A 51 -12.88 -13.19 -16.25
CA ASP A 51 -13.54 -13.05 -14.94
C ASP A 51 -12.70 -13.60 -13.77
N ARG A 52 -11.42 -13.92 -14.00
CA ARG A 52 -10.54 -14.47 -12.98
C ARG A 52 -9.25 -13.69 -12.81
N TRP A 53 -8.88 -13.51 -11.56
CA TRP A 53 -7.64 -12.86 -11.15
C TRP A 53 -6.69 -13.93 -10.61
N ARG A 54 -5.43 -13.94 -11.07
CA ARG A 54 -4.44 -14.78 -10.41
C ARG A 54 -3.99 -14.14 -9.11
N LEU A 55 -3.83 -14.98 -8.09
CA LEU A 55 -3.41 -14.52 -6.77
C LEU A 55 -1.97 -13.95 -6.80
N ASP A 56 -1.05 -14.55 -7.57
CA ASP A 56 0.31 -14.04 -7.69
C ASP A 56 0.36 -12.62 -8.27
N GLN A 57 -0.44 -12.34 -9.29
CA GLN A 57 -0.56 -11.03 -9.91
C GLN A 57 -1.13 -9.99 -8.93
N LEU A 58 -2.14 -10.37 -8.13
CA LEU A 58 -2.70 -9.50 -7.10
C LEU A 58 -1.66 -9.16 -6.03
N LEU A 59 -0.91 -10.16 -5.56
CA LEU A 59 0.15 -9.95 -4.57
C LEU A 59 1.27 -9.04 -5.10
N ALA A 60 1.75 -9.29 -6.31
CA ALA A 60 2.78 -8.46 -6.93
C ALA A 60 2.31 -7.02 -7.16
N TRP A 61 1.02 -6.83 -7.49
CA TRP A 61 0.43 -5.50 -7.61
C TRP A 61 0.28 -4.81 -6.24
N GLU A 62 -0.14 -5.53 -5.20
CA GLU A 62 -0.23 -5.02 -3.82
C GLU A 62 1.13 -4.52 -3.33
N GLU A 63 2.19 -5.33 -3.50
CA GLU A 63 3.55 -4.99 -3.12
C GLU A 63 4.06 -3.74 -3.84
N ARG A 64 3.81 -3.64 -5.15
CA ARG A 64 4.18 -2.45 -5.94
C ARG A 64 3.46 -1.19 -5.44
N ARG A 65 2.19 -1.29 -5.06
CA ARG A 65 1.41 -0.17 -4.50
C ARG A 65 1.96 0.28 -3.15
N MET A 66 2.34 -0.66 -2.27
CA MET A 66 2.99 -0.35 -1.00
C MET A 66 4.32 0.36 -1.22
N ALA A 67 5.17 -0.17 -2.11
CA ALA A 67 6.46 0.46 -2.45
C ALA A 67 6.29 1.88 -3.02
N MET A 68 5.29 2.13 -3.86
CA MET A 68 5.01 3.48 -4.37
C MET A 68 4.51 4.43 -3.27
N ALA A 69 3.65 3.95 -2.36
CA ALA A 69 3.18 4.76 -1.23
C ALA A 69 4.33 5.07 -0.25
N GLU A 70 5.22 4.11 0.00
CA GLU A 70 6.41 4.29 0.81
C GLU A 70 7.37 5.30 0.18
N ALA A 71 7.64 5.20 -1.12
CA ALA A 71 8.46 6.17 -1.84
C ALA A 71 7.86 7.58 -1.82
N ALA A 72 6.54 7.71 -1.98
CA ALA A 72 5.85 8.99 -1.86
C ALA A 72 5.99 9.59 -0.45
N LEU A 73 5.88 8.76 0.59
CA LEU A 73 6.11 9.18 1.97
C LEU A 73 7.55 9.64 2.19
N GLN A 74 8.54 8.88 1.69
CA GLN A 74 9.95 9.26 1.78
C GLN A 74 10.22 10.60 1.06
N SER A 75 9.58 10.84 -0.09
CA SER A 75 9.68 12.13 -0.80
C SER A 75 9.12 13.30 0.02
N LEU A 76 8.08 13.08 0.83
CA LEU A 76 7.52 14.13 1.72
C LEU A 76 8.42 14.41 2.93
N VAL A 77 9.24 13.44 3.33
CA VAL A 77 10.18 13.54 4.46
C VAL A 77 11.56 14.07 4.01
N ALA A 78 11.82 14.18 2.70
CA ALA A 78 13.07 14.72 2.18
C ALA A 78 13.38 16.12 2.75
N PRO A 79 14.64 16.38 3.15
CA PRO A 79 15.00 17.37 4.18
C PRO A 79 15.08 18.82 3.68
N ASP A 80 14.43 19.17 2.57
CA ASP A 80 14.44 20.55 2.04
C ASP A 80 13.38 21.44 2.72
N ARG A 81 12.65 20.91 3.70
CA ARG A 81 12.07 21.75 4.74
C ARG A 81 13.23 22.16 5.64
N GLU A 82 13.66 23.42 5.51
CA GLU A 82 14.41 24.12 6.55
C GLU A 82 13.97 23.57 7.89
N GLN A 83 14.88 22.87 8.57
CA GLN A 83 14.68 22.43 9.94
C GLN A 83 14.66 23.70 10.78
N VAL A 84 13.55 24.43 10.73
CA VAL A 84 13.23 25.45 11.72
C VAL A 84 13.04 24.65 12.99
N THR A 85 14.13 24.53 13.73
CA THR A 85 14.16 23.85 15.01
C THR A 85 13.01 24.43 15.81
N ILE A 86 12.16 23.60 16.42
CA ILE A 86 11.00 24.09 17.20
C ILE A 86 11.43 25.17 18.21
N THR A 87 12.68 25.12 18.68
CA THR A 87 13.35 26.16 19.49
C THR A 87 13.41 27.55 18.86
N ASP A 88 13.50 27.69 17.54
CA ASP A 88 13.50 28.99 16.84
C ASP A 88 12.09 29.60 16.74
N LEU A 89 11.05 28.78 16.89
CA LEU A 89 9.65 29.23 16.91
C LEU A 89 9.18 29.59 18.32
N LEU A 90 9.96 29.29 19.35
CA LEU A 90 9.61 29.62 20.72
C LEU A 90 10.03 31.07 21.04
N PRO A 91 9.13 31.88 21.63
CA PRO A 91 9.50 33.23 22.05
C PRO A 91 10.63 33.16 23.08
N GLN A 92 11.71 33.90 22.84
CA GLN A 92 12.88 33.87 23.72
C GLN A 92 12.48 34.25 25.16
N PRO A 93 12.90 33.47 26.18
CA PRO A 93 12.58 33.76 27.56
C PRO A 93 13.20 35.10 27.97
N LYS A 94 12.35 36.05 28.41
CA LYS A 94 12.75 37.37 28.91
C LYS A 94 13.76 37.20 30.06
N ARG A 95 15.04 37.49 29.78
CA ARG A 95 16.10 37.60 30.81
C ARG A 95 15.70 38.66 31.83
N ARG A 96 15.25 38.23 33.01
CA ARG A 96 15.14 39.11 34.19
C ARG A 96 16.56 39.47 34.62
N ARG A 97 16.97 40.73 34.39
CA ARG A 97 18.15 41.31 35.05
C ARG A 97 17.92 41.23 36.56
N ARG A 98 18.70 40.39 37.25
CA ARG A 98 18.91 40.53 38.69
C ARG A 98 19.83 41.74 38.86
N SER A 99 19.25 42.85 39.29
CA SER A 99 20.02 43.94 39.90
C SER A 99 20.54 43.42 41.24
N ALA A 100 21.86 43.45 41.42
CA ALA A 100 22.52 43.35 42.71
C ALA A 100 22.79 44.76 43.23
#